data_AF-A0A135RS69-F1
#
_entry.id   AF-A0A135RS69-F1
#
_cell.length_a   1.000
_cell.length_b   1.000
_cell.length_c   1.000
_cell.angle_alpha   90.00
_cell.angle_beta   90.00
_cell.angle_gamma   90.00
#
_symmetry.space_group_name_H-M   'P 1'
#
loop_
_entity.id
_entity.type
_entity.pdbx_description
1 polymer ?
#
loop_
_entity_poly.entity_id
_entity_poly.type
_entity_poly.pdbx_seq_one_letter_code
_entity_poly.pdbx_strand_id
1 'polypeptide(L)'
;MVSSAPFGSAGILPISWAYNALMGNDGLRLATKTAILNANYILARLKPHYKILYTNENGRCAHEFILDARPFIATAGVEAIDIAKRLQDYGFHAPTMSFPVANTLMIEPTESESKEELDRFVDALISIREEIREVEEGKQPREGNVLRMAPHPQMDVILGDGEGKWDRPYSREKAAYPLPHLKEKKFWPSVARVDDTYGDTHLFCTCPPVEDTTSE
;
A
#
# COMPACT_ATOMS: atom_id res chain seq x y z
N MET A 1 15.06 15.82 -25.37
CA MET A 1 14.55 16.55 -24.20
C MET A 1 14.97 18.00 -24.38
N VAL A 2 14.03 18.94 -24.46
CA VAL A 2 14.31 20.39 -24.57
C VAL A 2 13.93 21.00 -23.23
N SER A 3 14.90 21.59 -22.52
CA SER A 3 14.69 22.25 -21.24
C SER A 3 14.72 23.77 -21.43
N SER A 4 13.89 24.52 -20.70
CA SER A 4 13.85 25.99 -20.77
C SER A 4 15.06 26.68 -20.14
N ALA A 5 15.79 25.97 -19.27
CA ALA A 5 17.02 26.43 -18.61
C ALA A 5 18.16 25.41 -18.84
N PRO A 6 19.43 25.86 -18.91
CA PRO A 6 20.57 25.01 -19.28
C PRO A 6 20.82 23.84 -18.32
N PHE A 7 20.41 23.97 -17.05
CA PHE A 7 20.56 22.93 -16.02
C PHE A 7 19.22 22.49 -15.43
N GLY A 8 18.10 22.81 -16.10
CA GLY A 8 16.76 22.56 -15.57
C GLY A 8 16.55 23.19 -14.19
N SER A 9 16.03 22.42 -13.25
CA SER A 9 15.79 22.84 -11.86
C SER A 9 17.09 22.83 -11.03
N ALA A 10 18.03 23.73 -11.32
CA ALA A 10 19.33 23.76 -10.65
C ALA A 10 19.24 23.88 -9.11
N GLY A 11 18.16 24.48 -8.58
CA GLY A 11 17.94 24.67 -7.14
C GLY A 11 17.81 23.39 -6.32
N ILE A 12 17.49 22.24 -6.94
CA ILE A 12 17.40 20.94 -6.24
C ILE A 12 18.69 20.12 -6.29
N LEU A 13 19.65 20.49 -7.14
CA LEU A 13 20.94 19.78 -7.26
C LEU A 13 21.73 19.67 -5.94
N PRO A 14 21.69 20.66 -5.03
CA PRO A 14 22.36 20.54 -3.73
C PRO A 14 21.90 19.34 -2.89
N ILE A 15 20.71 18.78 -3.12
CA ILE A 15 20.19 17.61 -2.39
C ILE A 15 21.04 16.38 -2.70
N SER A 16 21.18 16.02 -3.98
CA SER A 16 21.99 14.87 -4.41
C SER A 16 23.49 15.10 -4.14
N TRP A 17 23.97 16.33 -4.31
CA TRP A 17 25.34 16.69 -3.95
C TRP A 17 25.62 16.45 -2.46
N ALA A 18 24.73 16.91 -1.58
CA ALA A 18 24.89 16.76 -0.14
C ALA A 18 24.83 15.29 0.29
N TYR A 19 23.90 14.49 -0.27
CA TYR A 19 23.84 13.05 -0.02
C TYR A 19 25.17 12.37 -0.39
N ASN A 20 25.69 12.61 -1.60
CA ASN A 20 26.96 12.03 -2.04
C ASN A 20 28.15 12.48 -1.18
N ALA A 21 28.20 13.77 -0.84
CA ALA A 21 29.29 14.34 -0.04
C ALA A 21 29.31 13.82 1.41
N LEU A 22 28.13 13.67 2.04
CA LEU A 22 28.01 13.21 3.41
C LEU A 22 28.16 11.68 3.54
N MET A 23 27.64 10.92 2.57
CA MET A 23 27.74 9.45 2.58
C MET A 23 29.15 8.97 2.24
N GLY A 24 29.82 9.62 1.29
CA GLY A 24 31.09 9.16 0.74
C GLY A 24 31.01 7.75 0.13
N ASN A 25 32.15 7.21 -0.30
CA ASN A 25 32.17 5.92 -1.01
C ASN A 25 31.67 4.76 -0.14
N ASP A 26 32.07 4.72 1.13
CA ASP A 26 31.71 3.62 2.03
C ASP A 26 30.23 3.66 2.42
N GLY A 27 29.69 4.87 2.69
CA GLY A 27 28.27 5.05 2.99
C GLY A 27 27.39 4.69 1.79
N LEU A 28 27.74 5.15 0.59
CA LEU A 28 27.02 4.80 -0.65
C LEU A 28 27.05 3.28 -0.90
N ARG A 29 28.19 2.63 -0.68
CA ARG A 29 28.29 1.17 -0.80
C ARG A 29 27.45 0.44 0.24
N LEU A 30 27.41 0.93 1.48
CA LEU A 30 26.59 0.35 2.53
C LEU A 30 25.10 0.51 2.22
N ALA A 31 24.67 1.70 1.78
CA ALA A 31 23.31 1.98 1.37
C ALA A 31 22.82 0.96 0.32
N THR A 32 23.56 0.76 -0.77
CA THR A 32 23.19 -0.22 -1.79
C THR A 32 23.11 -1.65 -1.24
N LYS A 33 24.04 -2.06 -0.37
CA LYS A 33 24.00 -3.40 0.26
C LYS A 33 22.77 -3.56 1.14
N THR A 34 22.44 -2.55 1.93
CA THR A 34 21.29 -2.57 2.85
C THR A 34 19.97 -2.55 2.09
N ALA A 35 19.83 -1.78 1.01
CA ALA A 35 18.64 -1.81 0.17
C ALA A 35 18.36 -3.22 -0.41
N ILE A 36 19.39 -3.89 -0.93
CA ILE A 36 19.29 -5.28 -1.42
C ILE A 36 18.97 -6.25 -0.27
N LEU A 37 19.59 -6.07 0.90
CA LEU A 37 19.35 -6.89 2.08
C LEU A 37 17.90 -6.77 2.56
N ASN A 38 17.39 -5.54 2.68
CA ASN A 38 16.03 -5.25 3.13
C ASN A 38 14.99 -5.88 2.18
N ALA A 39 15.17 -5.73 0.87
CA ALA A 39 14.27 -6.35 -0.11
C ALA A 39 14.26 -7.89 -0.01
N ASN A 40 15.43 -8.51 0.12
CA ASN A 40 15.53 -9.97 0.25
C ASN A 40 15.04 -10.46 1.62
N TYR A 41 15.13 -9.65 2.67
CA TYR A 41 14.55 -9.95 3.99
C TYR A 41 13.02 -10.05 3.93
N ILE A 42 12.36 -9.04 3.36
CA ILE A 42 10.90 -9.02 3.18
C ILE A 42 10.48 -10.18 2.27
N LEU A 43 11.18 -10.37 1.14
CA LEU A 43 10.92 -11.48 0.22
C LEU A 43 10.95 -12.82 0.95
N ALA A 44 12.00 -13.10 1.73
CA ALA A 44 12.15 -14.35 2.45
C ALA A 44 11.00 -14.61 3.43
N ARG A 45 10.53 -13.56 4.14
CA ARG A 45 9.39 -13.64 5.05
C ARG A 45 8.05 -13.85 4.35
N LEU A 46 7.84 -13.24 3.18
CA LEU A 46 6.58 -13.33 2.44
C LEU A 46 6.45 -14.54 1.52
N LYS A 47 7.57 -15.18 1.16
CA LYS A 47 7.61 -16.34 0.24
C LYS A 47 6.67 -17.50 0.61
N PRO A 48 6.41 -17.83 1.89
CA PRO A 48 5.43 -18.86 2.26
C PRO A 48 3.97 -18.44 2.03
N HIS A 49 3.69 -17.14 1.94
CA HIS A 49 2.34 -16.56 1.92
C HIS A 49 1.92 -16.13 0.51
N TYR A 50 2.88 -15.64 -0.27
CA TYR A 50 2.68 -15.10 -1.60
C TYR A 50 3.67 -15.67 -2.60
N LYS A 51 3.21 -15.81 -3.84
CA LYS A 51 4.10 -16.17 -4.95
C LYS A 51 4.94 -14.95 -5.34
N ILE A 52 6.26 -15.13 -5.36
CA ILE A 52 7.21 -14.14 -5.87
C ILE A 52 7.41 -14.39 -7.36
N LEU A 53 7.25 -13.35 -8.18
CA LEU A 53 7.14 -13.54 -9.63
C LEU A 53 8.49 -13.79 -10.31
N TYR A 54 9.52 -13.04 -9.92
CA TYR A 54 10.85 -13.15 -10.51
C TYR A 54 11.93 -13.20 -9.43
N THR A 55 12.88 -14.12 -9.58
CA THR A 55 14.09 -14.23 -8.77
C THR A 55 15.25 -14.71 -9.64
N ASN A 56 16.49 -14.47 -9.22
CA ASN A 56 17.65 -15.09 -9.86
C ASN A 56 17.75 -16.60 -9.54
N GLU A 57 18.79 -17.26 -10.06
CA GLU A 57 19.07 -18.69 -9.86
C GLU A 57 19.22 -19.10 -8.39
N ASN A 58 19.58 -18.17 -7.52
CA ASN A 58 19.72 -18.38 -6.08
C ASN A 58 18.46 -18.00 -5.29
N GLY A 59 17.35 -17.71 -5.97
CA GLY A 59 16.08 -17.33 -5.34
C GLY A 59 16.09 -15.96 -4.67
N ARG A 60 16.97 -15.05 -5.11
CA ARG A 60 17.14 -13.69 -4.58
C ARG A 60 16.67 -12.63 -5.57
N CYS A 61 16.32 -11.45 -5.06
CA CYS A 61 16.02 -10.26 -5.84
C CYS A 61 17.12 -9.19 -5.69
N ALA A 62 16.97 -8.06 -6.39
CA ALA A 62 17.83 -6.90 -6.24
C ALA A 62 17.34 -6.01 -5.07
N HIS A 63 17.08 -4.73 -5.31
CA HIS A 63 16.56 -3.77 -4.32
C HIS A 63 15.02 -3.79 -4.22
N GLU A 64 14.36 -4.53 -5.11
CA GLU A 64 12.90 -4.67 -5.17
C GLU A 64 12.49 -6.06 -5.65
N PHE A 65 11.22 -6.44 -5.46
CA PHE A 65 10.65 -7.68 -5.98
C PHE A 65 9.14 -7.55 -6.23
N ILE A 66 8.58 -8.49 -7.00
CA ILE A 66 7.15 -8.49 -7.37
C ILE A 66 6.41 -9.63 -6.67
N LEU A 67 5.33 -9.27 -5.98
CA LEU A 67 4.33 -10.14 -5.39
C LEU A 67 3.19 -10.39 -6.38
N ASP A 68 2.94 -11.65 -6.71
CA ASP A 68 1.93 -12.05 -7.68
C ASP A 68 0.55 -12.21 -7.03
N ALA A 69 -0.31 -11.21 -7.18
CA ALA A 69 -1.68 -11.21 -6.65
C ALA A 69 -2.71 -11.82 -7.61
N ARG A 70 -2.34 -12.10 -8.87
CA ARG A 70 -3.26 -12.58 -9.91
C ARG A 70 -4.05 -13.85 -9.55
N PRO A 71 -3.46 -14.87 -8.86
CA PRO A 71 -4.21 -16.06 -8.48
C PRO A 71 -5.44 -15.77 -7.61
N PHE A 72 -5.40 -14.68 -6.82
CA PHE A 72 -6.47 -14.36 -5.86
C PHE A 72 -7.78 -13.91 -6.52
N ILE A 73 -7.76 -13.49 -7.78
CA ILE A 73 -8.99 -13.21 -8.54
C ILE A 73 -9.83 -14.48 -8.63
N ALA A 74 -9.21 -15.59 -9.04
CA ALA A 74 -9.93 -16.86 -9.19
C ALA A 74 -10.34 -17.42 -7.82
N THR A 75 -9.42 -17.45 -6.86
CA THR A 75 -9.65 -18.13 -5.57
C THR A 75 -10.57 -17.34 -4.64
N ALA A 76 -10.41 -16.02 -4.57
CA ALA A 76 -11.11 -15.16 -3.60
C ALA A 76 -11.90 -13.99 -4.23
N GLY A 77 -11.68 -13.67 -5.51
CA GLY A 77 -12.23 -12.45 -6.12
C GLY A 77 -11.49 -11.19 -5.67
N VAL A 78 -10.26 -11.34 -5.20
CA VAL A 78 -9.43 -10.25 -4.67
C VAL A 78 -8.42 -9.83 -5.72
N GLU A 79 -8.33 -8.52 -5.94
CA GLU A 79 -7.37 -7.91 -6.86
C GLU A 79 -6.23 -7.19 -6.11
N ALA A 80 -5.18 -6.81 -6.83
CA ALA A 80 -4.06 -6.05 -6.27
C ALA A 80 -4.52 -4.71 -5.68
N ILE A 81 -5.56 -4.09 -6.26
CA ILE A 81 -6.17 -2.86 -5.73
C ILE A 81 -6.81 -3.08 -4.36
N ASP A 82 -7.41 -4.24 -4.10
CA ASP A 82 -8.02 -4.54 -2.80
C ASP A 82 -6.94 -4.65 -1.71
N ILE A 83 -5.82 -5.31 -2.01
CA ILE A 83 -4.66 -5.37 -1.12
C ILE A 83 -4.09 -3.96 -0.90
N ALA A 84 -3.94 -3.18 -1.96
CA ALA A 84 -3.42 -1.81 -1.91
C ALA A 84 -4.28 -0.89 -1.04
N LYS A 85 -5.61 -0.94 -1.18
CA LYS A 85 -6.52 -0.17 -0.32
C LYS A 85 -6.54 -0.70 1.10
N ARG A 86 -6.50 -2.02 1.29
CA ARG A 86 -6.48 -2.63 2.62
C ARG A 86 -5.24 -2.25 3.42
N LEU A 87 -4.07 -2.13 2.79
CA LEU A 87 -2.84 -1.66 3.45
C LEU A 87 -3.01 -0.29 4.12
N GLN A 88 -3.91 0.58 3.64
CA GLN A 88 -4.20 1.87 4.27
C GLN A 88 -4.81 1.70 5.66
N ASP A 89 -5.66 0.67 5.85
CA ASP A 89 -6.22 0.35 7.16
C ASP A 89 -5.15 -0.17 8.12
N TYR A 90 -4.09 -0.76 7.58
CA TYR A 90 -2.87 -1.15 8.31
C TYR A 90 -1.85 -0.01 8.46
N GLY A 91 -2.17 1.21 8.02
CA GLY A 91 -1.31 2.39 8.17
C GLY A 91 -0.19 2.49 7.14
N PHE A 92 -0.26 1.75 6.03
CA PHE A 92 0.75 1.77 4.97
C PHE A 92 0.22 2.37 3.67
N HIS A 93 1.08 3.12 2.99
CA HIS A 93 0.89 3.38 1.57
C HIS A 93 1.15 2.09 0.78
N ALA A 94 0.36 1.86 -0.27
CA ALA A 94 0.55 0.69 -1.10
C ALA A 94 1.89 0.74 -1.88
N PRO A 95 2.53 -0.40 -2.13
CA PRO A 95 3.64 -0.48 -3.07
C PRO A 95 3.18 -0.16 -4.51
N THR A 96 4.13 -0.08 -5.46
CA THR A 96 3.79 0.13 -6.87
C THR A 96 2.84 -0.96 -7.36
N MET A 97 1.73 -0.54 -7.97
CA MET A 97 0.64 -1.43 -8.33
C MET A 97 0.54 -1.62 -9.85
N SER A 98 0.30 -2.86 -10.28
CA SER A 98 -0.01 -3.22 -11.68
C SER A 98 1.06 -2.85 -12.72
N PHE A 99 2.28 -2.57 -12.28
CA PHE A 99 3.45 -2.35 -13.12
C PHE A 99 4.69 -2.98 -12.47
N PRO A 100 5.59 -3.62 -13.25
CA PRO A 100 5.56 -3.80 -14.71
C PRO A 100 4.58 -4.89 -15.19
N VAL A 101 3.94 -5.63 -14.27
CA VAL A 101 2.98 -6.68 -14.58
C VAL A 101 1.62 -6.32 -14.00
N ALA A 102 0.58 -6.36 -14.84
CA ALA A 102 -0.78 -6.05 -14.43
C ALA A 102 -1.25 -6.93 -13.25
N ASN A 103 -1.95 -6.33 -12.30
CA ASN A 103 -2.50 -6.97 -11.11
C ASN A 103 -1.44 -7.68 -10.24
N THR A 104 -0.30 -7.00 -10.06
CA THR A 104 0.77 -7.39 -9.14
C THR A 104 1.18 -6.19 -8.28
N LEU A 105 2.00 -6.44 -7.24
CA LEU A 105 2.55 -5.41 -6.37
C LEU A 105 4.07 -5.48 -6.39
N MET A 106 4.76 -4.37 -6.65
CA MET A 106 6.22 -4.28 -6.67
C MET A 106 6.73 -3.50 -5.45
N ILE A 107 7.50 -4.20 -4.60
CA ILE A 107 7.90 -3.73 -3.27
C ILE A 107 9.39 -3.38 -3.27
N GLU A 108 9.70 -2.14 -2.89
CA GLU A 108 11.04 -1.60 -2.69
C GLU A 108 11.13 -0.92 -1.31
N PRO A 109 11.84 -1.49 -0.32
CA PRO A 109 11.90 -0.90 1.03
C PRO A 109 12.99 0.16 1.21
N THR A 110 13.93 0.28 0.27
CA THR A 110 15.16 1.09 0.40
C THR A 110 16.05 0.68 1.59
N GLU A 111 17.19 1.34 1.75
CA GLU A 111 18.10 1.18 2.89
C GLU A 111 17.68 1.94 4.15
N SER A 112 16.77 2.91 4.02
CA SER A 112 16.51 3.91 5.06
C SER A 112 15.51 3.42 6.12
N GLU A 113 14.74 2.38 5.80
CA GLU A 113 13.73 1.84 6.70
C GLU A 113 14.34 0.89 7.74
N SER A 114 13.90 1.03 8.99
CA SER A 114 14.37 0.17 10.08
C SER A 114 13.78 -1.23 9.95
N LYS A 115 14.44 -2.24 10.55
CA LYS A 115 13.94 -3.61 10.53
C LYS A 115 12.53 -3.72 11.13
N GLU A 116 12.26 -2.95 12.18
CA GLU A 116 10.95 -2.89 12.82
C GLU A 116 9.88 -2.42 11.83
N GLU A 117 10.19 -1.46 10.96
CA GLU A 117 9.27 -1.03 9.90
C GLU A 117 9.02 -2.12 8.87
N LEU A 118 10.09 -2.80 8.44
CA LEU A 118 9.97 -3.92 7.51
C LEU A 118 9.10 -5.03 8.11
N ASP A 119 9.27 -5.31 9.40
CA ASP A 119 8.47 -6.29 10.12
C ASP A 119 6.99 -5.89 10.18
N ARG A 120 6.68 -4.63 10.50
CA ARG A 120 5.28 -4.14 10.49
C ARG A 120 4.64 -4.29 9.12
N PHE A 121 5.36 -3.97 8.05
CA PHE A 121 4.85 -4.11 6.68
C PHE A 121 4.64 -5.58 6.28
N VAL A 122 5.60 -6.45 6.62
CA VAL A 122 5.49 -7.90 6.41
C VAL A 122 4.31 -8.48 7.16
N ASP A 123 4.15 -8.13 8.44
CA ASP A 123 3.06 -8.64 9.28
C ASP A 123 1.70 -8.16 8.78
N ALA A 124 1.60 -6.92 8.27
CA ALA A 124 0.40 -6.41 7.60
C ALA A 124 0.05 -7.26 6.36
N LEU A 125 1.01 -7.53 5.48
CA LEU A 125 0.78 -8.39 4.31
C LEU A 125 0.43 -9.83 4.71
N ILE A 126 1.09 -10.41 5.71
CA ILE A 126 0.73 -11.75 6.19
C ILE A 126 -0.70 -11.77 6.74
N SER A 127 -1.09 -10.76 7.52
CA SER A 127 -2.46 -10.63 8.00
C SER A 127 -3.47 -10.50 6.86
N ILE A 128 -3.18 -9.69 5.84
CA ILE A 128 -3.99 -9.59 4.62
C ILE A 128 -4.06 -10.93 3.88
N ARG A 129 -2.99 -11.73 3.85
CA ARG A 129 -3.03 -13.07 3.25
C ARG A 129 -4.03 -13.98 3.98
N GLU A 130 -4.11 -13.88 5.30
CA GLU A 130 -5.10 -14.63 6.07
C GLU A 130 -6.52 -14.12 5.82
N GLU A 131 -6.73 -12.80 5.67
CA GLU A 131 -8.03 -12.24 5.25
C GLU A 131 -8.46 -12.77 3.87
N ILE A 132 -7.52 -12.90 2.92
CA ILE A 132 -7.78 -13.55 1.61
C ILE A 132 -8.15 -15.02 1.83
N ARG A 133 -7.44 -15.74 2.71
CA ARG A 133 -7.69 -17.16 2.98
C ARG A 133 -9.08 -17.39 3.59
N GLU A 134 -9.54 -16.50 4.46
CA GLU A 134 -10.90 -16.57 5.00
C GLU A 134 -11.96 -16.53 3.90
N VAL A 135 -11.73 -15.78 2.82
CA VAL A 135 -12.62 -15.77 1.64
C VAL A 135 -12.47 -17.06 0.83
N GLU A 136 -11.24 -17.55 0.62
CA GLU A 136 -10.97 -18.82 -0.07
C GLU A 136 -11.64 -20.01 0.63
N GLU A 137 -11.69 -19.99 1.96
CA GLU A 137 -12.28 -21.03 2.81
C GLU A 137 -13.79 -20.82 3.07
N GLY A 138 -14.39 -19.75 2.54
CA GLY A 138 -15.82 -19.45 2.71
C GLY A 138 -16.23 -18.95 4.11
N LYS A 139 -15.26 -18.54 4.94
CA LYS A 139 -15.51 -17.91 6.25
C LYS A 139 -15.95 -16.45 6.13
N GLN A 140 -15.57 -15.80 5.04
CA GLN A 140 -15.99 -14.45 4.66
C GLN A 140 -16.60 -14.49 3.24
N PRO A 141 -17.59 -13.64 2.94
CA PRO A 141 -18.16 -13.59 1.60
C PRO A 141 -17.16 -13.03 0.59
N ARG A 142 -17.33 -13.35 -0.70
CA ARG A 142 -16.47 -12.82 -1.77
C ARG A 142 -16.64 -11.31 -1.99
N GLU A 143 -17.87 -10.82 -1.82
CA GLU A 143 -18.19 -9.39 -1.86
C GLU A 143 -18.54 -8.88 -0.46
N GLY A 144 -18.36 -7.59 -0.23
CA GLY A 144 -18.69 -6.96 1.06
C GLY A 144 -17.82 -7.43 2.23
N ASN A 145 -16.70 -8.10 1.97
CA ASN A 145 -15.69 -8.41 2.98
C ASN A 145 -14.76 -7.20 3.23
N VAL A 146 -13.87 -7.34 4.20
CA VAL A 146 -12.99 -6.25 4.64
C VAL A 146 -12.00 -5.79 3.57
N LEU A 147 -11.61 -6.65 2.62
CA LEU A 147 -10.70 -6.30 1.51
C LEU A 147 -11.43 -5.46 0.45
N ARG A 148 -12.65 -5.87 0.09
CA ARG A 148 -13.48 -5.21 -0.92
C ARG A 148 -14.03 -3.87 -0.44
N MET A 149 -14.25 -3.73 0.87
CA MET A 149 -14.76 -2.51 1.49
C MET A 149 -13.65 -1.52 1.91
N ALA A 150 -12.37 -1.94 1.86
CA ALA A 150 -11.26 -1.06 2.15
C ALA A 150 -11.10 0.07 1.11
N PRO A 151 -10.62 1.26 1.50
CA PRO A 151 -10.20 1.63 2.85
C PRO A 151 -11.39 2.04 3.74
N HIS A 152 -11.20 2.06 5.06
CA HIS A 152 -12.24 2.40 6.04
C HIS A 152 -11.96 3.75 6.73
N PRO A 153 -12.55 4.87 6.24
CA PRO A 153 -12.46 6.16 6.89
C PRO A 153 -13.04 6.19 8.30
N GLN A 154 -12.63 7.18 9.09
CA GLN A 154 -13.18 7.39 10.42
C GLN A 154 -14.71 7.54 10.41
N MET A 155 -15.25 8.30 9.45
CA MET A 155 -16.69 8.49 9.29
C MET A 155 -17.41 7.18 8.97
N ASP A 156 -16.84 6.33 8.12
CA ASP A 156 -17.40 5.01 7.80
C ASP A 156 -17.47 4.13 9.05
N VAL A 157 -16.40 4.10 9.86
CA VAL A 157 -16.36 3.30 11.09
C VAL A 157 -17.37 3.79 12.14
N ILE A 158 -17.54 5.11 12.28
CA ILE A 158 -18.47 5.71 13.26
C ILE A 158 -19.92 5.55 12.82
N LEU A 159 -20.26 5.98 11.59
CA LEU A 159 -21.64 5.99 11.09
C LEU A 159 -22.10 4.60 10.64
N GLY A 160 -21.17 3.75 10.22
CA GLY A 160 -21.44 2.46 9.59
C GLY A 160 -22.38 2.58 8.40
N ASP A 161 -23.28 1.62 8.23
CA ASP A 161 -24.20 1.53 7.10
C ASP A 161 -25.48 2.38 7.31
N GLY A 162 -25.41 3.36 8.21
CA GLY A 162 -26.49 4.30 8.56
C GLY A 162 -26.85 4.26 10.05
N GLU A 163 -26.93 5.44 10.68
CA GLU A 163 -27.34 5.61 12.09
C GLU A 163 -26.54 4.77 13.11
N GLY A 164 -25.26 4.49 12.82
CA GLY A 164 -24.39 3.69 13.69
C GLY A 164 -24.60 2.18 13.57
N LYS A 165 -25.41 1.70 12.62
CA LYS A 165 -25.56 0.27 12.31
C LYS A 165 -24.33 -0.26 11.58
N TRP A 166 -23.99 -1.53 11.79
CA TRP A 166 -22.83 -2.18 11.17
C TRP A 166 -23.26 -3.55 10.64
N ASP A 167 -23.85 -3.56 9.45
CA ASP A 167 -24.39 -4.75 8.78
C ASP A 167 -23.34 -5.38 7.85
N ARG A 168 -22.15 -5.59 8.42
CA ARG A 168 -20.99 -6.13 7.71
C ARG A 168 -20.55 -7.43 8.38
N PRO A 169 -20.04 -8.41 7.61
CA PRO A 169 -19.68 -9.74 8.12
C PRO A 169 -18.37 -9.77 8.94
N TYR A 170 -17.85 -8.60 9.32
CA TYR A 170 -16.63 -8.40 10.10
C TYR A 170 -16.83 -7.24 11.08
N SER A 171 -16.01 -7.15 12.12
CA SER A 171 -16.14 -6.09 13.13
C SER A 171 -15.50 -4.77 12.71
N ARG A 172 -15.95 -3.66 13.32
CA ARG A 172 -15.27 -2.35 13.24
C ARG A 172 -13.80 -2.42 13.65
N GLU A 173 -13.48 -3.23 14.65
CA GLU A 173 -12.10 -3.44 15.09
C GLU A 173 -11.27 -4.11 14.00
N LYS A 174 -11.80 -5.14 13.33
CA LYS A 174 -11.12 -5.74 12.18
C LYS A 174 -10.95 -4.75 11.03
N ALA A 175 -11.92 -3.87 10.80
CA ALA A 175 -11.83 -2.82 9.79
C ALA A 175 -10.70 -1.82 10.10
N ALA A 176 -10.70 -1.22 11.30
CA ALA A 176 -9.84 -0.08 11.63
C ALA A 176 -8.54 -0.43 12.37
N TYR A 177 -8.50 -1.52 13.14
CA TYR A 177 -7.37 -1.90 14.00
C TYR A 177 -7.01 -3.40 13.83
N PRO A 178 -6.70 -3.85 12.61
CA PRO A 178 -6.40 -5.27 12.36
C PRO A 178 -5.15 -5.79 13.07
N LEU A 179 -4.25 -4.91 13.52
CA LEU A 179 -3.07 -5.24 14.32
C LEU A 179 -3.01 -4.42 15.61
N PRO A 180 -2.49 -4.97 16.73
CA PRO A 180 -2.48 -4.28 18.03
C PRO A 180 -1.81 -2.90 18.03
N HIS A 181 -0.69 -2.75 17.31
CA HIS A 181 0.10 -1.51 17.30
C HIS A 181 -0.66 -0.31 16.69
N LEU A 182 -1.70 -0.56 15.89
CA LEU A 182 -2.52 0.50 15.29
C LEU A 182 -3.38 1.24 16.31
N LYS A 183 -3.57 0.66 17.50
CA LYS A 183 -4.29 1.34 18.62
C LYS A 183 -3.47 2.48 19.22
N GLU A 184 -2.15 2.45 19.08
CA GLU A 184 -1.27 3.52 19.57
C GLU A 184 -1.13 4.66 18.55
N LYS A 185 -1.03 4.32 17.27
CA LYS A 185 -0.85 5.27 16.17
C LYS A 185 -1.70 4.87 14.99
N LYS A 186 -2.82 5.58 14.79
CA LYS A 186 -3.71 5.38 13.65
C LYS A 186 -3.64 6.56 12.69
N PHE A 187 -3.32 6.26 11.44
CA PHE A 187 -3.58 7.15 10.32
C PHE A 187 -4.94 6.78 9.72
N TRP A 188 -5.80 7.77 9.49
CA TRP A 188 -7.13 7.56 8.93
C TRP A 188 -7.16 7.89 7.44
N PRO A 189 -7.62 6.96 6.58
CA PRO A 189 -8.07 7.31 5.25
C PRO A 189 -9.13 8.41 5.34
N SER A 190 -8.97 9.49 4.57
CA SER A 190 -9.89 10.63 4.62
C SER A 190 -11.20 10.39 3.87
N VAL A 191 -11.18 9.49 2.89
CA VAL A 191 -12.32 9.13 2.04
C VAL A 191 -12.35 7.63 1.79
N ALA A 192 -13.52 7.10 1.46
CA ALA A 192 -13.70 5.72 1.07
C ALA A 192 -13.03 5.45 -0.29
N ARG A 193 -13.21 4.24 -0.82
CA ARG A 193 -12.65 3.87 -2.13
C ARG A 193 -13.13 4.83 -3.22
N VAL A 194 -12.19 5.39 -3.97
CA VAL A 194 -12.44 6.28 -5.10
C VAL A 194 -13.07 5.49 -6.26
N ASP A 195 -14.04 6.11 -6.93
CA ASP A 195 -14.60 5.62 -8.19
C ASP A 195 -13.82 6.24 -9.37
N ASP A 196 -12.88 5.48 -9.90
CA ASP A 196 -12.01 5.92 -11.00
C ASP A 196 -12.82 6.19 -12.28
N THR A 197 -13.86 5.39 -12.57
CA THR A 197 -14.63 5.50 -13.82
C THR A 197 -15.57 6.70 -13.80
N TYR A 198 -16.16 7.00 -12.63
CA TYR A 198 -17.04 8.16 -12.49
C TYR A 198 -16.32 9.47 -12.79
N GLY A 199 -15.10 9.65 -12.27
CA GLY A 199 -14.31 10.87 -12.49
C GLY A 199 -14.00 11.10 -13.97
N ASP A 200 -13.64 10.05 -14.71
CA ASP A 200 -13.33 10.14 -16.15
C ASP A 200 -14.59 10.43 -17.00
N THR A 201 -15.75 9.95 -16.56
CA THR A 201 -17.04 10.17 -17.27
C THR A 201 -17.73 11.48 -16.90
N HIS A 202 -17.35 12.11 -15.79
CA HIS A 202 -17.89 13.38 -15.27
C HIS A 202 -16.75 14.37 -14.99
N LEU A 203 -15.96 14.65 -16.02
CA LEU A 203 -14.72 15.41 -15.89
C LEU A 203 -14.95 16.82 -15.32
N PHE A 204 -14.47 17.02 -14.09
CA PHE A 204 -14.55 18.29 -13.38
C PHE A 204 -13.20 18.63 -12.75
N CYS A 205 -12.44 19.53 -13.39
CA CYS A 205 -11.03 19.80 -13.06
C CYS A 205 -10.81 21.17 -12.37
N THR A 206 -11.87 21.78 -11.84
CA THR A 206 -11.82 23.04 -11.07
C THR A 206 -12.41 22.81 -9.69
N CYS A 207 -12.31 23.79 -8.78
CA CYS A 207 -13.02 23.68 -7.51
C CYS A 207 -14.54 23.67 -7.75
N PRO A 208 -15.30 22.74 -7.15
CA PRO A 208 -16.75 22.78 -7.24
C PRO A 208 -17.28 24.00 -6.46
N PRO A 209 -18.50 24.46 -6.76
CA PRO A 209 -19.15 25.49 -5.95
C PRO A 209 -19.12 25.07 -4.47
N VAL A 210 -18.60 25.95 -3.61
CA VAL A 210 -18.68 25.76 -2.16
C VAL A 210 -20.06 26.25 -1.74
N GLU A 211 -20.83 25.45 -1.01
CA GLU A 211 -22.08 25.92 -0.40
C GLU A 211 -21.77 27.08 0.56
N ASP A 212 -22.54 28.16 0.47
CA ASP A 212 -22.35 29.32 1.33
C ASP A 212 -22.79 28.99 2.76
N THR A 213 -21.83 28.66 3.63
CA THR A 213 -22.07 28.34 5.04
C THR A 213 -22.23 29.57 5.92
N THR A 214 -22.31 30.78 5.36
CA THR A 214 -22.49 32.03 6.12
C THR A 214 -23.95 32.49 6.21
N SER A 215 -24.88 31.71 5.66
CA SER A 215 -26.31 31.98 5.64
C SER A 215 -27.06 31.22 6.74
N GLU A 216 -26.76 31.48 8.02
CA GLU A 216 -27.63 31.17 9.17
C GLU A 216 -27.83 32.41 10.05
#